data_AF-A0A8U0I1G1-F1
#
_entry.id   AF-A0A8U0I1G1-F1
#
_cell.length_a   1.000
_cell.length_b   1.000
_cell.length_c   1.000
_cell.angle_alpha   90.00
_cell.angle_beta   90.00
_cell.angle_gamma   90.00
#
_symmetry.space_group_name_H-M   'P 1'
#
loop_
_entity.id
_entity.type
_entity.pdbx_description
1 polymer ?
#
loop_
_entity_poly.entity_id
_entity_poly.type
_entity_poly.pdbx_seq_one_letter_code
_entity_poly.pdbx_strand_id
1 'polypeptide(L)' 'MNPDSVPVIGEILDAGPNDRAFDSLLLVGPLLIATVALLGRSIGTILLAMGYLAAFVGYTLSKALSS' A
#
# COMPACT_ATOMS: atom_id res chain seq x y z
N MET A 1 9.88 -9.75 22.06
CA MET A 1 8.66 -10.44 21.58
C MET A 1 8.75 -10.49 20.08
N ASN A 2 8.76 -11.69 19.48
CA ASN A 2 8.96 -11.85 18.05
C ASN A 2 7.61 -11.73 17.31
N PRO A 3 7.40 -10.73 16.44
CA PRO A 3 6.12 -10.51 15.75
C PRO A 3 5.70 -11.69 14.86
N ASP A 4 6.63 -12.58 14.50
CA ASP A 4 6.43 -13.76 13.64
C ASP A 4 5.59 -14.89 14.28
N SER A 5 5.33 -14.81 15.58
CA SER A 5 4.63 -15.88 16.32
C SER A 5 3.11 -15.78 16.28
N VAL A 6 2.56 -14.79 15.56
CA VAL A 6 1.12 -14.65 15.33
C VAL A 6 0.80 -15.27 13.95
N PRO A 7 0.16 -16.46 13.89
CA PRO A 7 -0.02 -17.21 12.64
C PRO A 7 -0.78 -16.44 11.56
N VAL A 8 -1.64 -15.50 11.94
CA VAL A 8 -2.39 -14.66 10.98
C VAL A 8 -1.52 -13.52 10.41
N ILE A 9 -0.49 -13.08 11.13
CA ILE A 9 0.38 -11.97 10.71
C ILE A 9 1.57 -12.49 9.91
N GLY A 10 2.13 -13.64 10.31
CA GLY A 10 3.25 -14.28 9.60
C GLY A 10 2.92 -14.66 8.15
N GLU A 11 1.72 -15.17 7.89
CA GLU A 11 1.28 -15.55 6.53
C GLU A 11 1.11 -14.34 5.60
N ILE A 12 0.75 -13.17 6.15
CA ILE A 12 0.61 -11.92 5.40
C ILE A 12 1.98 -11.29 5.12
N LEU A 13 2.94 -11.43 6.04
CA LEU A 13 4.32 -10.96 5.86
C LEU A 13 5.12 -11.83 4.88
N ASP A 14 4.95 -13.15 4.89
CA ASP A 14 5.64 -14.07 3.97
C ASP A 14 5.04 -14.11 2.55
N ALA A 15 3.81 -13.64 2.35
CA ALA A 15 3.22 -13.45 1.02
C ALA A 15 3.77 -12.22 0.26
N GLY A 16 4.52 -11.35 0.95
CA GLY A 16 4.97 -10.05 0.43
C GLY A 16 6.36 -9.95 -0.24
N PRO A 17 7.40 -10.74 0.05
CA PRO A 17 8.78 -10.26 -0.11
C PRO A 17 9.40 -10.39 -1.51
N ASN A 18 8.61 -10.57 -2.58
CA ASN A 18 9.18 -10.69 -3.94
C ASN A 18 8.45 -9.90 -5.01
N ASP A 19 7.70 -8.86 -4.63
CA ASP A 19 6.94 -8.06 -5.60
C ASP A 19 7.29 -6.58 -5.56
N ARG A 20 8.21 -6.25 -6.47
CA ARG A 20 8.68 -4.88 -6.68
C ARG A 20 7.55 -3.89 -6.97
N ALA A 21 6.45 -4.33 -7.59
CA ALA A 21 5.33 -3.43 -7.86
C ALA A 21 4.57 -3.10 -6.57
N PHE A 22 4.33 -4.08 -5.70
CA PHE A 22 3.74 -3.82 -4.38
C PHE A 22 4.64 -2.94 -3.50
N ASP A 23 5.94 -3.24 -3.47
CA ASP A 23 6.92 -2.48 -2.68
C ASP A 23 7.01 -1.01 -3.13
N SER A 24 7.03 -0.78 -4.44
CA SER A 24 7.03 0.59 -4.97
C SER A 24 5.74 1.32 -4.65
N LEU A 25 4.59 0.64 -4.70
CA LEU A 25 3.29 1.21 -4.36
C LEU A 25 3.26 1.58 -2.87
N LEU A 26 3.77 0.74 -1.98
CA LEU A 26 3.93 1.07 -0.56
C LEU A 26 4.81 2.30 -0.34
N LEU A 27 5.92 2.45 -1.08
CA LEU A 27 6.81 3.62 -0.98
C LEU A 27 6.17 4.93 -1.47
N VAL A 28 5.26 4.84 -2.45
CA VAL A 28 4.48 5.99 -2.92
C VAL A 28 3.52 6.50 -1.84
N GLY A 29 3.06 5.65 -0.91
CA GLY A 29 2.19 6.05 0.20
C GLY A 29 2.77 7.18 1.07
N PRO A 30 3.96 7.03 1.68
CA PRO A 30 4.63 8.10 2.42
C PRO A 30 4.87 9.37 1.62
N LEU A 31 5.25 9.25 0.34
CA LEU A 31 5.45 10.39 -0.55
C LEU A 31 4.14 11.15 -0.79
N LEU A 32 3.03 10.42 -0.93
CA LEU A 32 1.70 10.97 -1.10
C LEU A 32 1.26 11.70 0.18
N ILE A 33 1.49 11.13 1.35
CA ILE A 33 1.24 11.79 2.64
C ILE A 33 2.05 13.09 2.74
N ALA A 34 3.34 13.08 2.39
CA ALA A 34 4.17 14.29 2.39
C ALA A 34 3.62 15.35 1.41
N THR A 35 3.17 14.93 0.23
CA THR A 35 2.53 15.79 -0.76
C THR A 35 1.26 16.44 -0.20
N VAL A 36 0.37 15.66 0.42
CA VAL A 36 -0.85 16.21 1.03
C VAL A 36 -0.53 17.12 2.22
N ALA A 37 0.49 16.79 3.01
CA ALA A 37 0.92 17.62 4.13
C ALA A 37 1.48 18.98 3.67
N LEU A 38 2.22 19.01 2.55
CA LEU A 38 2.82 20.23 2.00
C LEU A 38 1.81 21.11 1.24
N LEU A 39 0.99 20.50 0.38
CA LEU A 39 0.02 21.23 -0.45
C LEU A 39 -1.30 21.49 0.29
N GLY A 40 -1.53 20.83 1.42
CA GLY A 40 -2.77 20.87 2.16
C GLY A 40 -3.89 20.04 1.52
N ARG A 41 -5.03 20.02 2.21
CA ARG A 41 -6.23 19.31 1.75
C ARG A 41 -6.95 20.15 0.68
N SER A 42 -6.98 19.64 -0.54
CA SER A 42 -7.70 20.21 -1.68
C SER A 42 -8.37 19.10 -2.48
N ILE A 43 -9.27 19.46 -3.40
CA ILE A 43 -9.92 18.49 -4.30
C ILE A 43 -8.87 17.71 -5.09
N GLY A 44 -7.79 18.36 -5.52
CA GLY A 44 -6.69 17.71 -6.24
C GLY A 44 -5.97 16.66 -5.40
N THR A 45 -5.62 16.97 -4.15
CA THR A 45 -4.95 16.01 -3.25
C THR A 45 -5.87 14.86 -2.83
N ILE A 46 -7.18 15.10 -2.72
CA ILE A 46 -8.18 14.06 -2.49
C ILE A 46 -8.26 13.09 -3.68
N LEU A 47 -8.36 13.60 -4.91
CA LEU A 47 -8.39 12.76 -6.11
C LEU A 47 -7.11 11.94 -6.26
N LEU A 48 -5.96 12.55 -5.99
CA LEU A 48 -4.66 11.89 -6.02
C LEU A 48 -4.57 10.76 -4.98
N ALA A 49 -5.04 11.01 -3.76
CA ALA A 49 -5.13 9.98 -2.72
C ALA A 49 -6.09 8.85 -3.10
N MET A 50 -7.26 9.16 -3.66
CA MET A 50 -8.23 8.17 -4.14
C MET A 50 -7.65 7.31 -5.26
N GLY A 51 -6.94 7.90 -6.21
CA GLY A 51 -6.29 7.17 -7.31
C GLY A 51 -5.21 6.21 -6.79
N TYR A 52 -4.39 6.67 -5.84
CA TYR A 52 -3.43 5.81 -5.16
C TYR A 52 -4.11 4.64 -4.45
N LEU A 53 -5.17 4.91 -3.69
CA LEU A 53 -5.89 3.89 -2.93
C LEU A 53 -6.54 2.85 -3.85
N ALA A 54 -7.14 3.29 -4.96
CA ALA A 54 -7.71 2.41 -5.97
C ALA A 54 -6.64 1.53 -6.63
N ALA A 55 -5.49 2.09 -6.97
CA ALA A 55 -4.37 1.34 -7.52
C ALA A 55 -3.84 0.31 -6.50
N PHE A 56 -3.67 0.72 -5.24
CA PHE A 56 -3.19 -0.15 -4.17
C PHE A 56 -4.12 -1.32 -3.90
N VAL A 57 -5.41 -1.03 -3.67
CA VAL A 57 -6.42 -2.06 -3.44
C VAL A 57 -6.58 -2.94 -4.66
N GLY A 58 -6.69 -2.36 -5.87
CA GLY A 58 -6.86 -3.11 -7.11
C GLY A 58 -5.69 -4.05 -7.39
N TYR A 59 -4.45 -3.58 -7.21
CA TYR A 59 -3.26 -4.40 -7.37
C TYR A 59 -3.22 -5.55 -6.35
N THR A 60 -3.49 -5.25 -5.08
CA THR A 60 -3.54 -6.24 -3.99
C THR A 60 -4.59 -7.31 -4.27
N LEU A 61 -5.80 -6.91 -4.69
CA LEU A 61 -6.89 -7.83 -5.01
C LEU A 61 -6.57 -8.67 -6.25
N SER A 62 -6.04 -8.06 -7.30
CA SER A 62 -5.63 -8.78 -8.52
C SER A 62 -4.60 -9.85 -8.22
N LYS A 63 -3.65 -9.55 -7.34
CA LYS A 63 -2.63 -10.50 -6.94
C LYS A 63 -3.20 -11.60 -6.05
N ALA A 64 -4.05 -11.25 -5.08
CA ALA A 64 -4.74 -12.22 -4.22
C ALA A 64 -5.63 -13.20 -5.01
N LEU A 65 -6.28 -12.74 -6.09
CA LEU A 65 -7.08 -13.59 -6.98
C LEU A 65 -6.24 -14.50 -7.89
N SER A 66 -4.97 -14.16 -8.10
CA SER A 66 -4.06 -14.88 -9.01
C SER A 66 -3.08 -15.79 -8.27
N SER A 67 -3.13 -15.84 -6.93
CA SER A 67 -2.26 -16.64 -6.06
C SER A 67 -3.01 -17.84 -5.48
#